data_AF-A0A9E4CV14-F1
#
_entry.id   AF-A0A9E4CV14-F1
#
_cell.length_a   1.000
_cell.length_b   1.000
_cell.length_c   1.000
_cell.angle_alpha   90.00
_cell.angle_beta   90.00
_cell.angle_gamma   90.00
#
_symmetry.space_group_name_H-M   'P 1'
#
loop_
_entity.id
_entity.type
_entity.pdbx_description
1 polymer ?
#
loop_
_entity_poly.entity_id
_entity_poly.type
_entity_poly.pdbx_seq_one_letter_code
_entity_poly.pdbx_strand_id
1 'polypeptide(L)'
;DSRDAGADTGRVRAGTSRLVKLANGQGDHRAALVNLTYIRPQSNGWVVAWQPRTLRPASSNINGQTNQVAANASVVPIDADGNLLLYNSTTAHLVVDVLGFFDIGATPAAGR
;
A
#
# COMPACT_ATOMS: atom_id res chain seq x y z
N ASP A 1 -1.60 3.03 -10.75
CA ASP A 1 -2.91 2.76 -10.15
C ASP A 1 -3.10 1.24 -10.17
N SER A 2 -3.69 0.61 -9.15
CA SER A 2 -4.04 -0.83 -9.25
C SER A 2 -5.07 -1.13 -10.36
N ARG A 3 -5.64 -0.09 -10.98
CA ARG A 3 -6.49 -0.15 -12.17
C ARG A 3 -5.73 -0.21 -13.51
N ASP A 4 -4.41 -0.06 -13.52
CA ASP A 4 -3.62 -0.29 -14.73
C ASP A 4 -3.60 -1.81 -15.00
N ALA A 5 -4.14 -2.20 -16.16
CA ALA A 5 -4.67 -3.53 -16.52
C ALA A 5 -3.68 -4.73 -16.56
N GLY A 6 -2.58 -4.69 -15.80
CA GLY A 6 -1.59 -5.77 -15.67
C GLY A 6 -1.53 -6.44 -14.29
N ALA A 7 -2.26 -5.95 -13.29
CA ALA A 7 -2.24 -6.51 -11.93
C ALA A 7 -3.34 -7.57 -11.74
N ASP A 8 -2.94 -8.78 -11.36
CA ASP A 8 -3.78 -9.90 -10.89
C ASP A 8 -5.15 -9.48 -10.35
N THR A 9 -6.19 -9.60 -11.19
CA THR A 9 -7.56 -9.16 -10.90
C THR A 9 -8.34 -10.08 -9.95
N GLY A 10 -7.65 -11.07 -9.38
CA GLY A 10 -8.22 -12.07 -8.48
C GLY A 10 -8.14 -11.69 -7.00
N ARG A 11 -8.72 -12.52 -6.14
CA ARG A 11 -8.53 -12.39 -4.69
C ARG A 11 -7.06 -12.60 -4.34
N VAL A 12 -6.53 -11.74 -3.49
CA VAL A 12 -5.24 -11.94 -2.83
C VAL A 12 -5.42 -13.01 -1.77
N ARG A 13 -4.64 -14.10 -1.85
CA ARG A 13 -4.71 -15.23 -0.91
C ARG A 13 -4.30 -14.80 0.50
N ALA A 14 -4.96 -15.38 1.51
CA ALA A 14 -4.59 -15.24 2.91
C ALA A 14 -3.09 -15.55 3.13
N GLY A 15 -2.46 -14.78 4.01
CA GLY A 15 -1.07 -15.01 4.42
C GLY A 15 -0.03 -14.61 3.40
N THR A 16 -0.41 -14.05 2.25
CA THR A 16 0.52 -13.65 1.19
C THR A 16 0.84 -12.16 1.22
N SER A 17 2.03 -11.81 0.74
CA SER A 17 2.43 -10.43 0.48
C SER A 17 2.59 -10.24 -1.02
N ARG A 18 2.17 -9.08 -1.53
CA ARG A 18 2.32 -8.69 -2.94
C ARG A 18 3.12 -7.41 -3.05
N LEU A 19 4.07 -7.38 -3.98
CA LEU A 19 4.73 -6.14 -4.36
C LEU A 19 3.77 -5.33 -5.22
N VAL A 20 3.53 -4.08 -4.84
CA VAL A 20 2.67 -3.14 -5.55
C VAL A 20 3.53 -1.97 -5.99
N LYS A 21 3.64 -1.79 -7.31
CA LYS A 21 4.30 -0.64 -7.92
C LYS A 21 3.31 0.53 -7.99
N LEU A 22 3.62 1.63 -7.31
CA LEU A 22 2.74 2.80 -7.25
C LEU A 22 3.09 3.87 -8.28
N ALA A 23 4.39 4.06 -8.52
CA ALA A 23 4.92 5.04 -9.45
C ALA A 23 5.84 4.37 -10.47
N ASN A 24 5.99 4.99 -11.64
CA ASN A 24 6.93 4.53 -12.67
C ASN A 24 8.36 5.06 -12.46
N GLY A 25 8.79 5.26 -11.20
CA GLY A 25 10.12 5.77 -10.87
C GLY A 25 10.34 7.25 -11.22
N GLN A 26 9.28 8.05 -11.29
CA GLN A 26 9.40 9.50 -11.41
C GLN A 26 9.40 10.11 -10.00
N GLY A 27 10.39 10.95 -9.68
CA GLY A 27 10.50 11.64 -8.38
C GLY A 27 11.29 10.89 -7.32
N ASP A 28 11.96 11.63 -6.43
CA ASP A 28 12.69 11.07 -5.28
C ASP A 28 11.74 10.80 -4.09
N HIS A 29 10.68 10.04 -4.37
CA HIS A 29 9.61 9.77 -3.43
C HIS A 29 10.11 8.88 -2.28
N ARG A 30 9.61 9.13 -1.07
CA ARG A 30 9.93 8.35 0.14
C ARG A 30 8.70 7.73 0.80
N ALA A 31 7.52 8.29 0.55
CA ALA A 31 6.27 7.72 0.99
C ALA A 31 5.13 8.05 0.00
N ALA A 32 4.08 7.24 0.03
CA ALA A 32 2.84 7.49 -0.68
C ALA A 32 1.69 7.67 0.30
N LEU A 33 0.82 8.65 0.04
CA LEU A 33 -0.53 8.68 0.60
C LEU A 33 -1.40 7.76 -0.26
N VAL A 34 -1.93 6.70 0.33
CA VAL A 34 -2.79 5.73 -0.36
C VAL A 34 -4.14 5.59 0.34
N ASN A 35 -5.18 5.32 -0.43
CA ASN A 35 -6.42 4.75 0.10
C ASN A 35 -6.40 3.24 -0.13
N LEU A 36 -6.45 2.47 0.96
CA LEU A 36 -6.54 1.02 0.93
C LEU A 36 -8.00 0.60 1.09
N THR A 37 -8.54 -0.09 0.09
CA THR A 37 -9.91 -0.64 0.16
C THR A 37 -9.86 -2.15 0.29
N TYR A 38 -10.41 -2.65 1.39
CA TYR A 38 -10.49 -4.07 1.71
C TYR A 38 -11.87 -4.60 1.42
N ILE A 39 -11.99 -5.50 0.44
CA ILE A 39 -13.26 -5.87 -0.18
C ILE A 39 -13.58 -7.33 0.11
N ARG A 40 -14.67 -7.53 0.86
CA ARG A 40 -15.32 -8.81 1.14
C ARG A 40 -14.31 -9.90 1.57
N PRO A 41 -13.55 -9.67 2.66
CA PRO A 41 -12.65 -10.70 3.17
C PRO A 41 -13.43 -11.95 3.60
N GLN A 42 -12.81 -13.13 3.44
CA GLN A 42 -13.44 -14.41 3.77
C GLN A 42 -13.66 -14.61 5.27
N SER A 43 -12.95 -13.87 6.11
CA SER A 43 -13.10 -13.83 7.57
C SER A 43 -12.84 -12.41 8.08
N ASN A 44 -12.98 -12.17 9.38
CA ASN A 44 -12.38 -10.98 9.99
C ASN A 44 -10.88 -11.00 9.72
N GLY A 45 -10.30 -9.84 9.42
CA GLY A 45 -8.90 -9.75 9.06
C GLY A 45 -8.38 -8.34 8.93
N TRP A 46 -7.16 -8.24 8.43
CA TRP A 46 -6.42 -7.00 8.37
C TRP A 46 -5.40 -7.00 7.23
N VAL A 47 -4.97 -5.79 6.87
CA VAL A 47 -3.99 -5.52 5.82
C VAL A 47 -2.87 -4.67 6.39
N VAL A 48 -1.64 -4.96 5.98
CA VAL A 48 -0.45 -4.16 6.28
C VAL A 48 0.22 -3.78 4.97
N ALA A 49 0.59 -2.50 4.85
CA ALA A 49 1.34 -1.94 3.76
C ALA A 49 2.66 -1.37 4.31
N TRP A 50 3.79 -1.69 3.68
CA TRP A 50 5.11 -1.24 4.14
C TRP A 50 6.16 -1.24 3.03
N GLN A 51 7.31 -0.63 3.30
CA GLN A 51 8.41 -0.55 2.35
C GLN A 51 9.11 -1.92 2.15
N PRO A 52 9.42 -2.33 0.90
CA PRO A 52 10.20 -3.53 0.64
C PRO A 52 11.56 -3.51 1.34
N ARG A 53 12.11 -4.70 1.63
CA ARG A 53 13.40 -4.88 2.32
C ARG A 53 13.45 -4.30 3.75
N THR A 54 12.30 -4.00 4.34
CA THR A 54 12.16 -3.70 5.77
C THR A 54 11.28 -4.75 6.46
N LEU A 55 11.35 -4.81 7.79
CA LEU A 55 10.49 -5.72 8.56
C LEU A 55 9.04 -5.28 8.46
N ARG A 56 8.13 -6.24 8.26
CA ARG A 56 6.69 -5.97 8.27
C ARG A 56 6.27 -5.41 9.64
N PRO A 57 5.62 -4.24 9.71
CA PRO A 57 5.10 -3.70 10.95
C PRO A 57 4.12 -4.64 11.66
N ALA A 58 4.04 -4.54 12.99
CA ALA A 58 3.06 -5.27 13.79
C ALA A 58 1.65 -4.63 13.75
N SER A 59 1.55 -3.35 13.39
CA SER A 59 0.30 -2.61 13.28
C SER A 59 -0.31 -2.74 11.89
N SER A 60 -1.65 -2.84 11.83
CA SER A 60 -2.42 -2.85 10.58
C SER A 60 -2.72 -1.44 10.06
N ASN A 61 -2.83 -1.31 8.73
CA ASN A 61 -3.37 -0.11 8.10
C ASN A 61 -4.90 -0.13 8.06
N ILE A 62 -5.51 -1.30 7.89
CA ILE A 62 -6.97 -1.44 7.89
C ILE A 62 -7.36 -2.80 8.46
N ASN A 63 -8.45 -2.80 9.24
CA ASN A 63 -9.13 -3.99 9.74
C ASN A 63 -10.50 -4.08 9.05
N GLY A 64 -10.90 -5.30 8.65
CA GLY A 64 -12.16 -5.55 7.98
C GLY A 64 -12.91 -6.70 8.62
N GLN A 65 -14.23 -6.62 8.60
CA GLN A 65 -15.11 -7.72 8.98
C GLN A 65 -15.46 -8.60 7.78
N THR A 66 -15.76 -9.87 8.04
CA THR A 66 -16.16 -10.83 7.02
C THR A 66 -17.23 -10.25 6.08
N ASN A 67 -17.01 -10.40 4.77
CA ASN A 67 -17.94 -10.00 3.71
C ASN A 67 -18.33 -8.50 3.67
N GLN A 68 -17.61 -7.63 4.37
CA GLN A 68 -17.81 -6.19 4.31
C GLN A 68 -16.78 -5.49 3.42
N VAL A 69 -17.07 -4.24 3.08
CA VAL A 69 -16.11 -3.34 2.41
C VAL A 69 -15.73 -2.27 3.42
N ALA A 70 -14.43 -2.06 3.60
CA ALA A 70 -13.88 -0.99 4.42
C ALA A 70 -12.76 -0.29 3.65
N ALA A 71 -12.58 1.01 3.91
CA ALA A 71 -11.50 1.80 3.33
C ALA A 71 -10.77 2.58 4.42
N ASN A 72 -9.46 2.78 4.26
CA ASN A 72 -8.67 3.65 5.12
C ASN A 72 -7.55 4.34 4.33
N ALA A 73 -7.35 5.63 4.60
CA ALA A 73 -6.21 6.37 4.09
C ALA A 73 -4.97 6.10 4.95
N SER A 74 -3.81 5.93 4.32
CA SER A 74 -2.55 5.63 4.99
C SER A 74 -1.38 6.28 4.29
N VAL A 75 -0.43 6.81 5.06
CA VAL A 75 0.89 7.20 4.55
C VAL A 75 1.81 6.01 4.73
N VAL A 76 2.37 5.50 3.64
CA VAL A 76 3.19 4.28 3.62
C VAL A 76 4.55 4.60 3.01
N PRO A 77 5.66 4.29 3.71
CA PRO A 77 6.99 4.37 3.11
C PRO A 77 7.13 3.46 1.89
N ILE A 78 7.84 3.91 0.86
CA ILE A 78 8.06 3.18 -0.39
C ILE A 78 9.55 3.09 -0.69
N ASP A 79 9.95 2.11 -1.50
CA ASP A 79 11.34 2.05 -1.98
C ASP A 79 11.60 3.07 -3.11
N ALA A 80 12.87 3.19 -3.51
CA ALA A 80 13.30 4.11 -4.55
C ALA A 80 12.65 3.82 -5.92
N ASP A 81 12.17 2.59 -6.14
CA ASP A 81 11.46 2.19 -7.35
C ASP A 81 9.95 2.50 -7.27
N GLY A 82 9.50 3.09 -6.15
CA GLY A 82 8.11 3.46 -5.91
C GLY A 82 7.21 2.29 -5.50
N ASN A 83 7.77 1.25 -4.89
CA ASN A 83 7.03 0.06 -4.49
C ASN A 83 6.70 0.03 -2.99
N LEU A 84 5.58 -0.63 -2.67
CA LEU A 84 5.26 -1.13 -1.34
C LEU A 84 4.99 -2.64 -1.39
N LEU A 85 5.09 -3.29 -0.23
CA LEU A 85 4.53 -4.62 0.00
C LEU A 85 3.16 -4.49 0.66
N LEU A 86 2.20 -5.28 0.19
CA LEU A 86 0.86 -5.38 0.73
C LEU A 86 0.59 -6.80 1.20
N TYR A 87 0.42 -6.98 2.51
CA TYR A 87 0.05 -8.25 3.13
C TYR A 87 -1.43 -8.29 3.45
N ASN A 88 -2.02 -9.47 3.28
CA ASN A 88 -3.41 -9.71 3.63
C ASN A 88 -3.55 -10.92 4.56
N SER A 89 -4.25 -10.76 5.69
CA SER A 89 -4.41 -11.83 6.68
C SER A 89 -5.43 -12.90 6.26
N THR A 90 -6.39 -12.57 5.40
CA THR A 90 -7.44 -13.50 4.93
C THR A 90 -7.83 -13.21 3.50
N THR A 91 -8.20 -14.23 2.72
CA THR A 91 -8.40 -14.07 1.28
C THR A 91 -9.47 -13.04 0.95
N ALA A 92 -9.14 -12.04 0.14
CA ALA A 92 -10.04 -10.93 -0.19
C ALA A 92 -9.63 -10.25 -1.50
N HIS A 93 -10.46 -9.31 -1.98
CA HIS A 93 -10.01 -8.33 -2.96
C HIS A 93 -9.44 -7.10 -2.25
N LEU A 94 -8.43 -6.49 -2.86
CA LEU A 94 -7.75 -5.31 -2.36
C LEU A 94 -7.59 -4.31 -3.50
N VAL A 95 -7.88 -3.04 -3.23
CA VAL A 95 -7.60 -1.92 -4.13
C VAL A 95 -6.66 -0.96 -3.41
N VAL A 96 -5.67 -0.46 -4.14
CA VAL A 96 -4.74 0.55 -3.67
C VAL A 96 -4.84 1.74 -4.62
N ASP A 97 -5.43 2.83 -4.13
CA ASP A 97 -5.51 4.10 -4.84
C ASP A 97 -4.42 5.03 -4.32
N VAL A 98 -3.63 5.62 -5.22
CA VAL A 98 -2.61 6.61 -4.86
C VAL A 98 -3.25 7.99 -4.84
N LEU A 99 -3.13 8.69 -3.71
CA LEU A 99 -3.65 10.05 -3.52
C LEU A 99 -2.55 11.12 -3.62
N GLY A 100 -1.29 10.73 -3.42
CA GLY A 100 -0.13 11.61 -3.55
C GLY A 100 1.17 10.97 -3.05
N PHE A 101 2.28 11.68 -3.21
CA PHE A 101 3.60 11.25 -2.77
C PHE A 101 4.23 12.31 -1.85
N PHE A 102 5.13 11.85 -0.98
CA PHE A 102 5.97 12.69 -0.13
C PHE A 102 7.43 12.50 -0.53
N ASP A 103 8.11 13.61 -0.79
CA ASP A 103 9.55 13.67 -1.04
C ASP A 103 10.30 13.99 0.26
N ILE A 104 11.60 13.68 0.28
CA ILE A 104 12.49 14.35 1.23
C ILE A 104 12.60 15.82 0.80
N GLY A 105 12.12 16.73 1.66
CA GLY A 105 12.24 18.17 1.40
C GLY A 105 13.69 18.53 1.06
N ALA A 106 13.87 19.34 0.01
CA ALA A 106 15.18 19.85 -0.34
C ALA A 106 15.81 20.48 0.91
N THR A 107 17.08 20.15 1.19
CA THR A 107 17.88 20.94 2.14
C THR A 107 17.74 22.41 1.72
N PRO A 108 17.28 23.33 2.59
CA PRO A 108 17.26 24.73 2.24
C PRO A 108 18.68 25.11 1.80
N ALA A 109 18.83 25.69 0.61
CA ALA A 109 20.10 26.29 0.24
C ALA A 109 20.44 27.29 1.35
N ALA A 110 21.60 27.14 1.99
CA ALA A 110 22.07 28.12 2.95
C ALA A 110 22.05 29.48 2.26
N GLY A 111 21.19 30.39 2.74
CA GLY A 111 21.06 31.72 2.18
C GLY A 111 22.43 32.39 2.16
N ARG A 112 22.78 32.99 1.02
CA ARG A 112 23.93 33.88 0.90
C ARG A 112 23.64 35.21 1.57
#